data_AF-A0A258SSG8-F1
#
_entry.id   AF-A0A258SSG8-F1
#
_cell.length_a   1.000
_cell.length_b   1.000
_cell.length_c   1.000
_cell.angle_alpha   90.00
_cell.angle_beta   90.00
_cell.angle_gamma   90.00
#
_symmetry.space_group_name_H-M   'P 1'
#
loop_
_entity.id
_entity.type
_entity.pdbx_description
1 polymer ?
#
loop_
_entity_poly.entity_id
_entity_poly.type
_entity_poly.pdbx_seq_one_letter_code
_entity_poly.pdbx_strand_id
1 'polypeptide(L)'
;MQNNKPHPNEALFGGEKSFPLIPACEHFAGSEKLILKALSLQDTIGQVFDITCDCEDGAASGQERDHAEMIVRVLNSDANKYNMAGARIHDYTHPAWEQDIDILVGGAGKVLSYITIPKCTDISQAKEMITYLQKMATFHGVERVIPVHILIETHGALNQVHDIAKLPWLQVLDFGLMDFVSAHHGAIPASAMRSPGQFEHRLLSR
;
A
#
# COMPACT_ATOMS: atom_id res chain seq x y z
N MET A 1 -38.35 -12.25 32.44
CA MET A 1 -37.68 -12.60 31.17
C MET A 1 -36.87 -11.38 30.75
N GLN A 2 -35.54 -11.45 30.81
CA GLN A 2 -34.69 -10.34 30.35
C GLN A 2 -34.88 -10.16 28.85
N ASN A 3 -35.18 -8.93 28.45
CA ASN A 3 -35.42 -8.55 27.06
C ASN A 3 -34.06 -8.50 26.35
N ASN A 4 -33.58 -9.65 25.89
CA ASN A 4 -32.28 -9.79 25.24
C ASN A 4 -32.37 -9.28 23.79
N LYS A 5 -32.55 -7.97 23.62
CA LYS A 5 -32.51 -7.35 22.30
C LYS A 5 -31.05 -7.35 21.83
N PRO A 6 -30.74 -7.89 20.64
CA PRO A 6 -29.37 -7.94 20.15
C PRO A 6 -28.80 -6.53 20.00
N HIS A 7 -27.51 -6.37 20.30
CA HIS A 7 -26.82 -5.08 20.15
C HIS A 7 -26.81 -4.67 18.66
N PRO A 8 -26.93 -3.37 18.30
CA PRO A 8 -26.97 -2.94 16.90
C PRO A 8 -25.84 -3.51 16.02
N ASN A 9 -24.61 -3.62 16.57
CA ASN A 9 -23.47 -4.24 15.88
C ASN A 9 -23.69 -5.71 15.50
N GLU A 10 -24.52 -6.44 16.25
CA GLU A 10 -24.85 -7.84 16.00
C GLU A 10 -26.13 -7.98 15.16
N ALA A 11 -27.03 -6.99 15.24
CA ALA A 11 -28.35 -7.05 14.63
C ALA A 11 -28.41 -6.51 13.18
N LEU A 12 -27.57 -5.54 12.83
CA LEU A 12 -27.73 -4.77 11.59
C LEU A 12 -26.85 -5.21 10.41
N PHE A 13 -25.73 -5.91 10.66
CA PHE A 13 -24.67 -6.08 9.64
C PHE A 13 -24.15 -7.51 9.46
N GLY A 14 -24.85 -8.53 9.97
CA GLY A 14 -24.36 -9.92 9.99
C GLY A 14 -24.16 -10.60 8.62
N GLY A 15 -24.54 -9.96 7.51
CA GLY A 15 -24.40 -10.49 6.15
C GLY A 15 -23.33 -9.84 5.27
N GLU A 16 -22.67 -8.77 5.75
CA GLU A 16 -21.70 -8.01 4.95
C GLU A 16 -20.27 -8.17 5.47
N LYS A 17 -19.27 -8.02 4.58
CA LYS A 17 -17.87 -7.98 4.98
C LYS A 17 -17.63 -6.71 5.79
N SER A 18 -17.14 -6.85 7.02
CA SER A 18 -16.74 -5.68 7.83
C SER A 18 -15.71 -4.85 7.08
N PHE A 19 -15.85 -3.52 7.17
CA PHE A 19 -14.82 -2.61 6.69
C PHE A 19 -13.52 -2.84 7.47
N PRO A 20 -12.36 -2.77 6.79
CA PRO A 20 -11.08 -2.82 7.48
C PRO A 20 -10.92 -1.56 8.34
N LEU A 21 -10.51 -1.75 9.58
CA LEU A 21 -10.11 -0.63 10.44
C LEU A 21 -8.63 -0.35 10.17
N ILE A 22 -8.36 0.68 9.37
CA ILE A 22 -7.01 1.14 9.03
C ILE A 22 -6.75 2.51 9.66
N PRO A 23 -5.50 2.84 10.01
CA PRO A 23 -5.13 4.19 10.43
C PRO A 23 -5.47 5.24 9.38
N ALA A 24 -5.79 6.45 9.83
CA ALA A 24 -6.15 7.56 8.93
C ALA A 24 -4.92 8.19 8.24
N CYS A 25 -3.71 7.79 8.61
CA CYS A 25 -2.47 8.33 8.08
C CYS A 25 -1.53 7.18 7.72
N GLU A 26 -0.89 7.31 6.56
CA GLU A 26 0.18 6.45 6.10
C GLU A 26 1.42 7.31 5.88
N HIS A 27 2.54 6.97 6.53
CA HIS A 27 3.78 7.73 6.48
C HIS A 27 4.84 7.00 5.65
N PHE A 28 5.27 7.61 4.55
CA PHE A 28 6.26 7.03 3.64
C PHE A 28 7.70 7.30 4.09
N ALA A 29 8.56 6.28 4.03
CA ALA A 29 9.98 6.39 4.33
C ALA A 29 10.83 5.47 3.44
N GLY A 30 11.70 6.07 2.61
CA GLY A 30 12.57 5.36 1.66
C GLY A 30 14.03 5.20 2.10
N SER A 31 14.32 5.19 3.41
CA SER A 31 15.68 4.89 3.90
C SER A 31 15.63 4.31 5.30
N GLU A 32 16.59 3.44 5.65
CA GLU A 32 16.67 2.80 6.98
C GLU A 32 16.57 3.83 8.12
N LYS A 33 17.28 4.95 7.99
CA LYS A 33 17.24 6.05 8.97
C LYS A 33 15.84 6.64 9.15
N LEU A 34 15.09 6.83 8.06
CA LEU A 34 13.75 7.41 8.12
C LEU A 34 12.71 6.39 8.59
N ILE A 35 12.83 5.13 8.17
CA ILE A 35 11.96 4.03 8.62
C ILE A 35 12.09 3.88 10.15
N LEU A 36 13.32 3.79 10.67
CA LEU A 36 13.56 3.69 12.12
C LEU A 36 13.05 4.91 12.90
N LYS A 37 13.14 6.11 12.31
CA LYS A 37 12.55 7.32 12.91
C LYS A 37 11.03 7.29 12.93
N ALA A 38 10.39 6.81 11.87
CA ALA A 38 8.95 6.67 11.80
C ALA A 38 8.44 5.66 12.84
N LEU A 39 9.13 4.51 12.98
CA LEU A 39 8.83 3.51 14.01
C LEU A 39 8.99 4.07 15.42
N SER A 40 10.06 4.83 15.68
CA SER A 40 10.27 5.51 16.97
C SER A 40 9.20 6.57 17.25
N LEU A 41 8.74 7.29 16.23
CA LEU A 41 7.62 8.22 16.37
C LEU A 41 6.32 7.48 16.70
N GLN A 42 6.04 6.36 16.02
CA GLN A 42 4.86 5.52 16.29
C GLN A 42 4.86 5.00 17.74
N ASP A 43 6.01 4.63 18.30
CA ASP A 43 6.13 4.27 19.72
C ASP A 43 5.86 5.45 20.67
N THR A 44 6.16 6.68 20.24
CA THR A 44 5.95 7.89 21.05
C THR A 44 4.49 8.35 21.05
N ILE A 45 3.81 8.30 19.90
CA ILE A 45 2.44 8.86 19.74
C ILE A 45 1.35 7.80 19.57
N GLY A 46 1.72 6.52 19.54
CA GLY A 46 0.83 5.38 19.42
C GLY A 46 0.55 4.94 17.98
N GLN A 47 -0.27 3.89 17.87
CA GLN A 47 -0.72 3.21 16.65
C GLN A 47 -1.72 4.04 15.83
N VAL A 48 -1.38 5.30 15.54
CA VAL A 48 -2.26 6.27 14.88
C VAL A 48 -1.95 6.48 13.40
N PHE A 49 -0.86 5.90 12.91
CA PHE A 49 -0.45 5.91 11.49
C PHE A 49 0.26 4.61 11.13
N ASP A 50 0.14 4.18 9.87
CA ASP A 50 0.95 3.12 9.28
C ASP A 50 2.24 3.68 8.65
N ILE A 51 3.23 2.83 8.41
CA ILE A 51 4.51 3.20 7.79
C ILE A 51 4.72 2.43 6.50
N THR A 52 4.91 3.13 5.39
CA THR A 52 5.23 2.52 4.09
C THR A 52 6.73 2.60 3.85
N CYS A 53 7.39 1.45 3.91
CA CYS A 53 8.80 1.32 3.57
C CYS A 53 8.94 1.31 2.05
N ASP A 54 9.61 2.31 1.50
CA ASP A 54 9.49 2.62 0.08
C ASP A 54 10.66 2.08 -0.74
N CYS A 55 10.45 0.99 -1.49
CA CYS A 55 11.44 0.50 -2.46
C CYS A 55 11.44 1.32 -3.74
N GLU A 56 10.28 1.83 -4.20
CA GLU A 56 10.13 2.42 -5.54
C GLU A 56 11.02 3.65 -5.73
N ASP A 57 10.82 4.69 -4.90
CA ASP A 57 11.62 5.91 -4.97
C ASP A 57 12.79 5.90 -3.97
N GLY A 58 12.75 4.98 -2.98
CA GLY A 58 13.77 4.89 -1.92
C GLY A 58 14.99 4.05 -2.29
N ALA A 59 14.85 3.09 -3.21
CA ALA A 59 15.99 2.31 -3.67
C ALA A 59 16.86 3.12 -4.63
N ALA A 60 18.18 3.15 -4.37
CA ALA A 60 19.12 3.63 -5.36
C ALA A 60 19.23 2.62 -6.50
N SER A 61 19.40 3.10 -7.74
CA SER A 61 19.55 2.23 -8.91
C SER A 61 20.70 1.24 -8.72
N GLY A 62 20.41 -0.06 -8.93
CA GLY A 62 21.34 -1.16 -8.72
C GLY A 62 21.49 -1.61 -7.25
N GLN A 63 20.66 -1.10 -6.34
CA GLN A 63 20.64 -1.45 -4.91
C GLN A 63 19.25 -1.97 -4.47
N GLU A 64 18.39 -2.35 -5.42
CA GLU A 64 17.01 -2.74 -5.18
C GLU A 64 16.93 -3.93 -4.21
N ARG A 65 17.76 -4.95 -4.45
CA ARG A 65 17.90 -6.12 -3.57
C ARG A 65 18.28 -5.73 -2.15
N ASP A 66 19.38 -4.99 -2.01
CA ASP A 66 19.93 -4.60 -0.71
C ASP A 66 18.93 -3.73 0.07
N HIS A 67 18.14 -2.92 -0.64
CA HIS A 67 17.08 -2.11 -0.06
C HIS A 67 15.92 -2.95 0.46
N ALA A 68 15.43 -3.91 -0.33
CA ALA A 68 14.37 -4.83 0.11
C ALA A 68 14.83 -5.70 1.30
N GLU A 69 16.09 -6.17 1.29
CA GLU A 69 16.68 -6.92 2.41
C GLU A 69 16.84 -6.05 3.66
N MET A 70 17.15 -4.75 3.51
CA MET A 70 17.15 -3.79 4.62
C MET A 70 15.75 -3.64 5.22
N ILE A 71 14.71 -3.49 4.40
CA ILE A 71 13.33 -3.41 4.87
C ILE A 71 12.97 -4.67 5.66
N VAL A 72 13.24 -5.86 5.12
CA VAL A 72 13.03 -7.14 5.83
C VAL A 72 13.70 -7.14 7.21
N ARG A 73 14.97 -6.70 7.29
CA ARG A 73 15.71 -6.63 8.56
C ARG A 73 15.03 -5.69 9.56
N VAL A 74 14.61 -4.51 9.12
CA VAL A 74 13.97 -3.52 10.00
C VAL A 74 12.60 -4.00 10.47
N LEU A 75 11.78 -4.56 9.58
CA LEU A 75 10.43 -5.03 9.90
C LEU A 75 10.42 -6.20 10.91
N ASN A 76 11.45 -7.04 10.91
CA ASN A 76 11.60 -8.13 11.88
C ASN A 76 12.32 -7.72 13.18
N SER A 77 12.73 -6.46 13.31
CA SER A 77 13.39 -5.96 14.52
C SER A 77 12.40 -5.53 15.60
N ASP A 78 12.87 -5.42 16.83
CA ASP A 78 12.08 -4.91 17.97
C ASP A 78 11.56 -3.47 17.76
N ALA A 79 12.12 -2.73 16.79
CA ALA A 79 11.62 -1.40 16.44
C ALA A 79 10.21 -1.45 15.82
N ASN A 80 9.85 -2.53 15.11
CA ASN A 80 8.51 -2.73 14.55
C ASN A 80 7.52 -3.29 15.58
N LYS A 81 7.42 -2.60 16.71
CA LYS A 81 6.69 -3.05 17.91
C LYS A 81 5.22 -3.37 17.65
N TYR A 82 4.58 -2.66 16.73
CA TYR A 82 3.15 -2.77 16.47
C TYR A 82 2.79 -3.54 15.19
N ASN A 83 3.79 -3.93 14.37
CA ASN A 83 3.58 -4.58 13.07
C ASN A 83 2.65 -3.77 12.13
N MET A 84 2.86 -2.47 12.11
CA MET A 84 2.09 -1.48 11.31
C MET A 84 2.98 -0.85 10.23
N ALA A 85 3.88 -1.67 9.68
CA ALA A 85 4.80 -1.29 8.61
C ALA A 85 4.59 -2.20 7.39
N GLY A 86 4.25 -1.56 6.27
CA GLY A 86 4.11 -2.18 4.96
C GLY A 86 5.27 -1.79 4.06
N ALA A 87 5.17 -2.15 2.79
CA ALA A 87 6.17 -1.75 1.80
C ALA A 87 5.53 -1.39 0.45
N ARG A 88 6.07 -0.34 -0.19
CA ARG A 88 5.79 -0.03 -1.61
C ARG A 88 6.88 -0.66 -2.46
N ILE A 89 6.48 -1.51 -3.40
CA ILE A 89 7.40 -2.21 -4.32
C ILE A 89 7.56 -1.42 -5.62
N HIS A 90 8.49 -1.84 -6.48
CA HIS A 90 8.61 -1.28 -7.82
C HIS A 90 7.38 -1.61 -8.71
N ASP A 91 7.17 -0.83 -9.76
CA ASP A 91 6.05 -1.01 -10.69
C ASP A 91 6.20 -2.25 -11.59
N TYR A 92 5.10 -2.66 -12.22
CA TYR A 92 5.02 -3.85 -13.07
C TYR A 92 6.07 -3.91 -14.20
N THR A 93 6.50 -2.76 -14.72
CA THR A 93 7.48 -2.70 -15.81
C THR A 93 8.92 -2.76 -15.32
N HIS A 94 9.14 -2.56 -14.01
CA HIS A 94 10.46 -2.57 -13.41
C HIS A 94 10.96 -4.01 -13.17
N PRO A 95 12.19 -4.37 -13.58
CA PRO A 95 12.67 -5.75 -13.47
C PRO A 95 12.80 -6.28 -12.03
N ALA A 96 12.71 -5.40 -11.01
CA ALA A 96 12.85 -5.77 -9.61
C ALA A 96 11.53 -6.06 -8.88
N TRP A 97 10.34 -5.83 -9.46
CA TRP A 97 9.09 -5.97 -8.69
C TRP A 97 8.86 -7.41 -8.16
N GLU A 98 9.21 -8.44 -8.94
CA GLU A 98 9.15 -9.83 -8.50
C GLU A 98 10.16 -10.10 -7.38
N GLN A 99 11.37 -9.57 -7.51
CA GLN A 99 12.43 -9.68 -6.51
C GLN A 99 12.04 -9.01 -5.19
N ASP A 100 11.39 -7.84 -5.24
CA ASP A 100 10.86 -7.19 -4.05
C ASP A 100 9.87 -8.10 -3.34
N ILE A 101 8.91 -8.69 -4.06
CA ILE A 101 7.93 -9.61 -3.48
C ILE A 101 8.61 -10.83 -2.87
N ASP A 102 9.55 -11.46 -3.59
CA ASP A 102 10.29 -12.63 -3.10
C ASP A 102 10.98 -12.34 -1.77
N ILE A 103 11.69 -11.21 -1.69
CA ILE A 103 12.45 -10.80 -0.50
C ILE A 103 11.51 -10.40 0.64
N LEU A 104 10.56 -9.51 0.37
CA LEU A 104 9.66 -8.96 1.39
C LEU A 104 8.72 -10.02 1.96
N VAL A 105 8.12 -10.85 1.10
CA VAL A 105 7.19 -11.90 1.55
C VAL A 105 7.95 -13.04 2.21
N GLY A 106 9.05 -13.50 1.61
CA GLY A 106 9.87 -14.57 2.18
C GLY A 106 10.54 -14.20 3.49
N GLY A 107 10.96 -12.94 3.64
CA GLY A 107 11.67 -12.44 4.81
C GLY A 107 10.78 -11.83 5.90
N ALA A 108 9.69 -11.16 5.54
CA ALA A 108 8.86 -10.39 6.47
C ALA A 108 7.35 -10.67 6.35
N GLY A 109 6.91 -11.65 5.56
CA GLY A 109 5.48 -11.91 5.32
C GLY A 109 4.62 -12.18 6.56
N LYS A 110 5.23 -12.56 7.69
CA LYS A 110 4.53 -12.72 8.99
C LYS A 110 4.19 -11.39 9.68
N VAL A 111 4.97 -10.34 9.43
CA VAL A 111 4.87 -9.02 10.09
C VAL A 111 4.53 -7.88 9.13
N LEU A 112 4.60 -8.12 7.83
CA LEU A 112 4.27 -7.16 6.79
C LEU A 112 2.77 -6.81 6.84
N SER A 113 2.47 -5.52 7.06
CA SER A 113 1.09 -5.05 7.21
C SER A 113 0.33 -4.97 5.88
N TYR A 114 1.02 -4.64 4.79
CA TYR A 114 0.51 -4.58 3.41
C TYR A 114 1.65 -4.47 2.36
N ILE A 115 1.29 -4.66 1.10
CA ILE A 115 2.12 -4.31 -0.08
C ILE A 115 1.39 -3.25 -0.90
N THR A 116 2.09 -2.17 -1.24
CA THR A 116 1.60 -1.09 -2.10
C THR A 116 2.16 -1.27 -3.52
N ILE A 117 1.27 -1.35 -4.51
CA ILE A 117 1.59 -1.54 -5.93
C ILE A 117 1.44 -0.20 -6.67
N PRO A 118 2.54 0.37 -7.22
CA PRO A 118 2.48 1.63 -7.94
C PRO A 118 2.20 1.46 -9.44
N LYS A 119 1.86 2.56 -10.10
CA LYS A 119 1.93 2.80 -11.56
C LYS A 119 1.31 1.74 -12.48
N CYS A 120 0.34 0.97 -12.01
CA CYS A 120 -0.42 0.07 -12.88
C CYS A 120 -1.06 0.86 -14.03
N THR A 121 -0.89 0.39 -15.27
CA THR A 121 -1.50 0.97 -16.48
C THR A 121 -2.66 0.14 -17.01
N ASP A 122 -2.83 -1.10 -16.54
CA ASP A 122 -3.94 -1.96 -16.87
C ASP A 122 -4.29 -2.87 -15.68
N ILE A 123 -5.56 -3.29 -15.58
CA ILE A 123 -6.00 -4.20 -14.51
C ILE A 123 -5.27 -5.55 -14.54
N SER A 124 -4.85 -6.02 -15.72
CA SER A 124 -4.10 -7.28 -15.86
C SER A 124 -2.79 -7.25 -15.08
N GLN A 125 -2.10 -6.11 -15.04
CA GLN A 125 -0.85 -5.92 -14.29
C GLN A 125 -1.09 -6.07 -12.79
N ALA A 126 -2.09 -5.36 -12.26
CA ALA A 126 -2.48 -5.48 -10.86
C ALA A 126 -2.89 -6.92 -10.49
N LYS A 127 -3.67 -7.59 -11.35
CA LYS A 127 -4.06 -9.00 -11.15
C LYS A 127 -2.86 -9.93 -11.08
N GLU A 128 -1.90 -9.74 -11.97
CA GLU A 128 -0.69 -10.58 -12.04
C GLU A 128 0.18 -10.38 -10.80
N MET A 129 0.44 -9.14 -10.40
CA MET A 129 1.24 -8.84 -9.21
C MET A 129 0.58 -9.37 -7.93
N ILE A 130 -0.76 -9.24 -7.79
CA ILE A 130 -1.51 -9.83 -6.66
C ILE A 130 -1.43 -11.36 -6.70
N THR A 131 -1.57 -11.98 -7.88
CA THR A 131 -1.47 -13.43 -8.02
C THR A 131 -0.07 -13.93 -7.66
N TYR A 132 0.97 -13.20 -8.05
CA TYR A 132 2.35 -13.49 -7.72
C TYR A 132 2.60 -13.37 -6.21
N LEU A 133 2.12 -12.29 -5.58
CA LEU A 133 2.14 -12.11 -4.12
C LEU A 133 1.46 -13.28 -3.39
N GLN A 134 0.27 -13.70 -3.83
CA GLN A 134 -0.45 -14.84 -3.25
C GLN A 134 0.32 -16.15 -3.40
N LYS A 135 0.94 -16.37 -4.57
CA LYS A 135 1.79 -17.53 -4.84
C LYS A 135 2.99 -17.55 -3.90
N MET A 136 3.68 -16.42 -3.70
CA MET A 136 4.83 -16.32 -2.81
C MET A 136 4.45 -16.44 -1.34
N ALA A 137 3.33 -15.85 -0.93
CA ALA A 137 2.79 -16.05 0.41
C ALA A 137 2.54 -17.54 0.69
N THR A 138 1.92 -18.26 -0.25
CA THR A 138 1.71 -19.71 -0.14
C THR A 138 3.04 -20.47 -0.09
N PHE A 139 3.96 -20.17 -1.00
CA PHE A 139 5.26 -20.82 -1.09
C PHE A 139 6.10 -20.68 0.20
N HIS A 140 6.03 -19.51 0.84
CA HIS A 140 6.73 -19.23 2.10
C HIS A 140 5.93 -19.59 3.37
N GLY A 141 4.77 -20.23 3.23
CA GLY A 141 3.94 -20.64 4.38
C GLY A 141 3.33 -19.48 5.16
N VAL A 142 3.09 -18.34 4.49
CA VAL A 142 2.36 -17.21 5.06
C VAL A 142 0.86 -17.51 4.96
N GLU A 143 0.29 -17.99 6.06
CA GLU A 143 -1.13 -18.41 6.12
C GLU A 143 -2.12 -17.23 6.14
N ARG A 144 -1.62 -16.01 6.36
CA ARG A 144 -2.41 -14.78 6.45
C ARG A 144 -2.48 -14.03 5.12
N VAL A 145 -3.56 -13.28 4.90
CA VAL A 145 -3.68 -12.36 3.75
C VAL A 145 -2.79 -11.15 3.95
N ILE A 146 -1.77 -10.94 3.12
CA ILE A 146 -1.04 -9.67 3.06
C ILE A 146 -1.93 -8.69 2.25
N PRO A 147 -2.57 -7.68 2.87
CA PRO A 147 -3.39 -6.71 2.16
C PRO A 147 -2.61 -5.99 1.08
N VAL A 148 -3.32 -5.60 0.03
CA VAL A 148 -2.75 -4.87 -1.11
C VAL A 148 -3.33 -3.47 -1.16
N HIS A 149 -2.45 -2.50 -1.36
CA HIS A 149 -2.79 -1.12 -1.68
C HIS A 149 -2.40 -0.87 -3.14
N ILE A 150 -3.19 -0.10 -3.89
CA ILE A 150 -2.90 0.19 -5.30
C ILE A 150 -2.97 1.68 -5.56
N LEU A 151 -1.92 2.23 -6.16
CA LEU A 151 -1.92 3.60 -6.64
C LEU A 151 -2.76 3.73 -7.91
N ILE A 152 -3.74 4.63 -7.87
CA ILE A 152 -4.50 5.12 -9.00
C ILE A 152 -3.86 6.43 -9.47
N GLU A 153 -2.86 6.28 -10.34
CA GLU A 153 -2.03 7.40 -10.78
C GLU A 153 -1.71 7.40 -12.28
N THR A 154 -2.33 6.49 -13.04
CA THR A 154 -2.24 6.42 -14.49
C THR A 154 -3.62 6.55 -15.12
N HIS A 155 -3.67 6.90 -16.41
CA HIS A 155 -4.93 6.93 -17.17
C HIS A 155 -5.67 5.60 -17.16
N GLY A 156 -4.92 4.50 -17.36
CA GLY A 156 -5.50 3.17 -17.44
C GLY A 156 -6.00 2.64 -16.09
N ALA A 157 -5.27 2.91 -15.00
CA ALA A 157 -5.75 2.62 -13.65
C ALA A 157 -7.03 3.39 -13.32
N LEU A 158 -7.07 4.70 -13.61
CA LEU A 158 -8.27 5.51 -13.36
C LEU A 158 -9.46 5.02 -14.19
N ASN A 159 -9.25 4.69 -15.46
CA ASN A 159 -10.30 4.17 -16.34
C ASN A 159 -10.90 2.85 -15.84
N GLN A 160 -10.11 2.02 -15.15
CA GLN A 160 -10.49 0.69 -14.68
C GLN A 160 -10.69 0.63 -13.15
N VAL A 161 -10.74 1.77 -12.46
CA VAL A 161 -10.68 1.85 -10.98
C VAL A 161 -11.78 1.04 -10.29
N HIS A 162 -12.99 0.98 -10.86
CA HIS A 162 -14.08 0.18 -10.29
C HIS A 162 -13.86 -1.33 -10.37
N ASP A 163 -13.13 -1.80 -11.38
CA ASP A 163 -12.80 -3.21 -11.52
C ASP A 163 -11.54 -3.56 -10.71
N ILE A 164 -10.58 -2.62 -10.61
CA ILE A 164 -9.47 -2.71 -9.68
C ILE A 164 -10.00 -2.83 -8.25
N ALA A 165 -11.00 -2.03 -7.86
CA ALA A 165 -11.63 -2.05 -6.53
C ALA A 165 -12.23 -3.41 -6.13
N LYS A 166 -12.44 -4.34 -7.08
CA LYS A 166 -12.99 -5.67 -6.85
C LYS A 166 -11.92 -6.76 -6.74
N LEU A 167 -10.64 -6.41 -6.92
CA LEU A 167 -9.55 -7.38 -6.89
C LEU A 167 -9.42 -8.04 -5.51
N PRO A 168 -9.06 -9.32 -5.45
CA PRO A 168 -8.82 -10.00 -4.18
C PRO A 168 -7.66 -9.33 -3.44
N TRP A 169 -7.67 -9.41 -2.11
CA TRP A 169 -6.64 -8.85 -1.22
C TRP A 169 -6.51 -7.32 -1.22
N LEU A 170 -7.16 -6.60 -2.12
CA LEU A 170 -7.20 -5.14 -2.11
C LEU A 170 -7.85 -4.61 -0.82
N GLN A 171 -7.20 -3.60 -0.24
CA GLN A 171 -7.65 -2.89 0.96
C GLN A 171 -7.72 -1.37 0.75
N VAL A 172 -6.77 -0.79 0.02
CA VAL A 172 -6.67 0.67 -0.20
C VAL A 172 -6.47 0.98 -1.68
N LEU A 173 -7.09 2.07 -2.14
CA LEU A 173 -6.81 2.72 -3.42
C LEU A 173 -6.23 4.11 -3.12
N ASP A 174 -4.99 4.33 -3.50
CA ASP A 174 -4.25 5.56 -3.23
C ASP A 174 -4.25 6.47 -4.44
N PHE A 175 -4.58 7.75 -4.28
CA PHE A 175 -4.53 8.68 -5.41
C PHE A 175 -3.14 9.31 -5.54
N GLY A 176 -2.35 8.84 -6.50
CA GLY A 176 -1.02 9.37 -6.80
C GLY A 176 -1.11 10.66 -7.63
N LEU A 177 -1.35 11.79 -6.96
CA LEU A 177 -1.59 13.08 -7.62
C LEU A 177 -0.43 13.50 -8.56
N MET A 178 0.82 13.35 -8.13
CA MET A 178 1.98 13.83 -8.88
C MET A 178 2.17 13.07 -10.20
N ASP A 179 2.13 11.75 -10.14
CA ASP A 179 2.22 10.89 -11.33
C ASP A 179 1.00 11.08 -12.24
N PHE A 180 -0.20 11.21 -11.67
CA PHE A 180 -1.41 11.46 -12.45
C PHE A 180 -1.32 12.78 -13.22
N VAL A 181 -0.92 13.88 -12.58
CA VAL A 181 -0.74 15.19 -13.26
C VAL A 181 0.36 15.09 -14.33
N SER A 182 1.48 14.42 -14.02
CA SER A 182 2.60 14.26 -14.95
C SER A 182 2.20 13.46 -16.21
N ALA A 183 1.32 12.46 -16.06
CA ALA A 183 0.77 11.66 -17.16
C ALA A 183 -0.08 12.47 -18.16
N HIS A 184 -0.41 13.73 -17.87
CA HIS A 184 -1.14 14.61 -18.79
C HIS A 184 -0.20 15.46 -19.68
N HIS A 185 1.11 15.19 -19.65
CA HIS A 185 2.11 15.82 -20.54
C HIS A 185 2.02 17.36 -20.58
N GLY A 186 1.76 17.98 -19.43
CA GLY A 186 1.65 19.44 -19.27
C GLY A 186 0.27 20.04 -19.55
N ALA A 187 -0.73 19.23 -19.94
CA ALA A 187 -2.12 19.71 -20.10
C ALA A 187 -2.78 20.09 -18.76
N ILE A 188 -2.34 19.47 -17.66
CA ILE A 188 -2.69 19.90 -16.31
C ILE A 188 -1.53 20.76 -15.76
N PRO A 189 -1.78 21.99 -15.29
CA PRO A 189 -0.72 22.88 -14.82
C PRO A 189 -0.14 22.42 -13.48
N ALA A 190 1.13 22.76 -13.22
CA ALA A 190 1.81 22.45 -11.96
C ALA A 190 1.10 23.03 -10.72
N SER A 191 0.32 24.12 -10.88
CA SER A 191 -0.51 24.68 -9.80
C SER A 191 -1.59 23.70 -9.31
N ALA A 192 -1.97 22.71 -10.10
CA ALA A 192 -2.93 21.67 -9.73
C ALA A 192 -2.30 20.55 -8.87
N MET A 193 -0.98 20.51 -8.70
CA MET A 193 -0.31 19.60 -7.74
C MET A 193 -0.33 20.13 -6.30
N ARG A 194 -0.94 21.30 -6.05
CA ARG A 194 -0.96 21.98 -4.76
C ARG A 194 -2.37 22.45 -4.43
N SER A 195 -2.63 22.73 -3.14
CA SER A 195 -3.88 23.36 -2.74
C SER A 195 -3.94 24.84 -3.16
N PRO A 196 -5.12 25.37 -3.56
CA PRO A 196 -6.40 24.64 -3.67
C PRO A 196 -6.56 23.88 -5.00
N GLY A 197 -5.66 24.07 -5.97
CA GLY A 197 -5.78 23.56 -7.34
C GLY A 197 -6.04 22.05 -7.46
N GLN A 198 -5.45 21.23 -6.59
CA GLN A 198 -5.68 19.78 -6.56
C GLN A 198 -7.14 19.39 -6.27
N PHE A 199 -7.94 20.30 -5.70
CA PHE A 199 -9.35 20.10 -5.38
C PHE A 199 -10.31 20.90 -6.27
N GLU A 200 -9.80 21.78 -7.13
CA GLU A 200 -10.61 22.67 -7.99
C GLU A 200 -10.44 22.36 -9.48
N HIS A 201 -9.31 21.77 -9.86
CA HIS A 201 -9.04 21.42 -11.25
C HIS A 201 -9.98 20.29 -11.70
N ARG A 202 -10.80 20.53 -12.73
CA ARG A 202 -11.91 19.64 -13.15
C ARG A 202 -11.53 18.20 -13.49
N LEU A 203 -10.27 17.94 -13.87
CA LEU A 203 -9.78 16.58 -14.12
C LEU A 203 -9.34 15.83 -12.84
N LEU A 204 -9.17 16.55 -11.73
CA LEU A 204 -8.78 16.02 -10.43
C LEU A 204 -9.95 15.97 -9.45
N SER A 205 -10.77 17.03 -9.43
CA SER A 205 -11.95 17.14 -8.59
C SER A 205 -13.13 16.37 -9.20
N ARG A 206 -13.59 15.30 -8.55
CA ARG A 206 -14.87 14.64 -8.85
C ARG A 206 -15.60 14.28 -7.56
#